data_AF-A0A5A8AF59-F1
#
_entry.id   AF-A0A5A8AF59-F1
#
_cell.length_a   1.000
_cell.length_b   1.000
_cell.length_c   1.000
_cell.angle_alpha   90.00
_cell.angle_beta   90.00
_cell.angle_gamma   90.00
#
_symmetry.space_group_name_H-M   'P 1'
#
loop_
_entity.id
_entity.type
_entity.pdbx_description
1 polymer ?
#
loop_
_entity_poly.entity_id
_entity_poly.type
_entity_poly.pdbx_seq_one_letter_code
_entity_poly.pdbx_strand_id
1 'polypeptide(L)'
;ELIHQYKKIGIDDKTEEWFRIGNEKRNNLPSEIVLYAIIDNFEDKTISFRQLLTGENSPGNIFALNAEELYKHIMNISSQYANIIYSETAGNRTLQFKEQINKWEILNEYYR
;
A
#
# COMPACT_ATOMS: atom_id res chain seq x y z
N GLU A 1 -0.22 3.46 16.48
CA GLU A 1 0.88 4.45 16.46
C GLU A 1 1.87 4.03 15.36
N LEU A 2 2.58 4.93 14.68
CA LEU A 2 3.42 4.55 13.52
C LEU A 2 4.82 4.05 13.94
N ILE A 3 5.39 4.68 14.96
CA ILE A 3 6.73 4.40 15.46
C ILE A 3 6.59 3.69 16.80
N HIS A 4 7.28 2.56 16.96
CA HIS A 4 7.34 1.82 18.21
C HIS A 4 8.75 1.91 18.78
N GLN A 5 8.85 2.34 20.03
CA GLN A 5 10.08 2.30 20.79
C GLN A 5 10.27 0.89 21.38
N TYR A 6 11.48 0.35 21.29
CA TYR A 6 11.86 -0.87 21.98
C TYR A 6 13.31 -0.78 22.48
N LYS A 7 13.63 -1.49 23.55
CA LYS A 7 14.97 -1.54 24.15
C LYS A 7 15.68 -2.80 23.69
N LYS A 8 16.95 -2.67 23.29
CA LYS A 8 17.81 -3.81 22.94
C LYS A 8 19.16 -3.67 23.62
N ILE A 9 19.72 -4.77 24.09
CA ILE A 9 21.08 -4.79 24.66
C ILE A 9 22.08 -4.78 23.50
N GLY A 10 22.94 -3.76 23.49
CA GLY A 10 24.05 -3.61 22.55
C GLY A 10 25.20 -4.56 22.86
N ILE A 11 26.22 -4.56 21.99
CA ILE A 11 27.38 -5.45 22.11
C ILE A 11 28.24 -5.11 23.35
N ASP A 12 28.11 -3.89 23.86
CA ASP A 12 28.81 -3.37 25.05
C ASP A 12 27.99 -3.52 26.36
N ASP A 13 26.98 -4.40 26.36
CA ASP A 13 26.01 -4.61 27.45
C ASP A 13 25.22 -3.35 27.85
N LYS A 14 25.27 -2.28 27.05
CA LYS A 14 24.42 -1.11 27.26
C LYS A 14 23.06 -1.31 26.64
N THR A 15 22.05 -0.79 27.33
CA THR A 15 20.69 -0.75 26.77
C THR A 15 20.59 0.42 25.80
N GLU A 16 20.34 0.12 24.54
CA GLU A 16 20.09 1.11 23.50
C GLU A 16 18.59 1.25 23.25
N GLU A 17 18.17 2.47 22.96
CA GLU A 17 16.81 2.77 22.50
C GLU A 17 16.74 2.63 20.98
N TRP A 18 15.83 1.77 20.53
CA TRP A 18 15.60 1.51 19.12
C TRP A 18 14.18 1.92 18.74
N PHE A 19 14.03 2.37 17.50
CA PHE A 19 12.74 2.74 16.92
C PHE A 19 12.48 1.87 15.71
N ARG A 20 11.25 1.38 15.57
CA ARG A 20 10.79 0.67 14.37
C ARG A 20 9.51 1.28 13.85
N ILE A 21 9.37 1.28 12.53
CA ILE A 21 8.09 1.50 11.87
C ILE A 21 7.39 0.16 11.81
N GLY A 22 6.19 0.07 12.39
CA GLY A 22 5.39 -1.16 12.39
C GLY A 22 4.54 -1.29 11.13
N ASN A 23 4.58 -2.46 10.50
CA ASN A 23 3.64 -2.84 9.43
C ASN A 23 2.33 -3.37 10.06
N GLU A 24 1.59 -2.47 10.70
CA GLU A 24 0.37 -2.78 11.44
C GLU A 24 -0.89 -2.63 10.59
N LYS A 25 -2.04 -3.11 11.11
CA LYS A 25 -3.34 -2.87 10.49
C LYS A 25 -3.67 -1.39 10.52
N ARG A 26 -3.91 -0.80 9.36
CA ARG A 26 -4.27 0.60 9.18
C ARG A 26 -5.79 0.72 8.98
N ASN A 27 -6.57 0.41 10.01
CA ASN A 27 -8.04 0.39 9.92
C ASN A 27 -8.66 1.72 9.45
N ASN A 28 -7.94 2.84 9.63
CA ASN A 28 -8.41 4.18 9.27
C ASN A 28 -7.85 4.67 7.92
N LEU A 29 -7.14 3.83 7.17
CA LEU A 29 -6.64 4.18 5.85
C LEU A 29 -7.73 3.87 4.80
N PRO A 30 -8.24 4.86 4.05
CA PRO A 30 -9.21 4.62 3.00
C PRO A 30 -8.57 4.02 1.75
N SER A 31 -9.29 3.15 1.06
CA SER A 31 -8.84 2.54 -0.19
C SER A 31 -8.62 3.55 -1.31
N GLU A 32 -9.39 4.63 -1.31
CA GLU A 32 -9.31 5.75 -2.26
C GLU A 32 -7.96 6.48 -2.15
N ILE A 33 -7.46 6.65 -0.91
CA ILE A 33 -6.13 7.24 -0.67
C ILE A 33 -5.01 6.31 -1.15
N VAL A 34 -5.17 5.00 -0.94
CA VAL A 34 -4.22 4.01 -1.48
C VAL A 34 -4.24 4.02 -3.01
N LEU A 35 -5.42 4.07 -3.63
CA LEU A 35 -5.58 4.16 -5.07
C LEU A 35 -4.93 5.42 -5.65
N TYR A 36 -5.15 6.58 -5.02
CA TYR A 36 -4.50 7.82 -5.42
C TYR A 36 -2.98 7.65 -5.44
N ALA A 37 -2.39 7.12 -4.37
CA ALA A 37 -0.95 6.91 -4.29
C ALA A 37 -0.44 5.93 -5.35
N ILE A 38 -1.20 4.88 -5.69
CA ILE A 38 -0.84 3.96 -6.78
C ILE A 38 -0.79 4.70 -8.11
N ILE A 39 -1.82 5.48 -8.46
CA ILE A 39 -1.86 6.20 -9.73
C ILE A 39 -0.78 7.30 -9.79
N ASP A 40 -0.43 7.90 -8.65
CA ASP A 40 0.58 8.94 -8.56
C ASP A 40 2.01 8.40 -8.73
N ASN A 41 2.28 7.17 -8.27
CA ASN A 41 3.62 6.59 -8.24
C ASN A 41 3.91 5.59 -9.37
N PHE A 42 2.89 5.14 -10.11
CA PHE A 42 3.05 4.15 -11.16
C PHE A 42 2.43 4.62 -12.47
N GLU A 43 3.24 4.66 -13.53
CA GLU A 43 2.79 4.97 -14.89
C GLU A 43 2.30 3.71 -15.65
N ASP A 44 2.67 2.53 -15.18
CA ASP A 44 2.35 1.26 -15.81
C ASP A 44 0.86 0.91 -15.69
N LYS A 45 0.27 0.42 -16.79
CA LYS A 45 -1.11 -0.10 -16.79
C LYS A 45 -1.26 -1.41 -16.02
N THR A 46 -0.18 -2.16 -15.82
CA THR A 46 -0.20 -3.45 -15.13
C THR A 46 0.93 -3.46 -14.12
N ILE A 47 0.58 -3.54 -12.85
CA ILE A 47 1.53 -3.48 -11.74
C ILE A 47 1.45 -4.80 -10.98
N SER A 48 2.58 -5.45 -10.73
CA SER A 48 2.58 -6.65 -9.90
C SER A 48 2.29 -6.33 -8.44
N PHE A 49 1.65 -7.25 -7.73
CA PHE A 49 1.40 -7.12 -6.30
C PHE A 49 2.71 -6.93 -5.51
N ARG A 50 3.80 -7.56 -5.96
CA ARG A 50 5.13 -7.37 -5.36
C ARG A 50 5.61 -5.92 -5.49
N GLN A 51 5.45 -5.30 -6.67
CA GLN A 51 5.80 -3.90 -6.87
C GLN A 51 4.94 -2.99 -5.96
N LEU A 52 3.65 -3.28 -5.81
CA LEU A 52 2.77 -2.52 -4.91
C LEU A 52 3.10 -2.72 -3.42
N LEU A 53 3.68 -3.86 -3.04
CA LEU A 53 3.99 -4.16 -1.64
C LEU A 53 5.36 -3.67 -1.19
N THR A 54 6.40 -3.90 -1.99
CA THR A 54 7.79 -3.65 -1.58
C THR A 54 8.61 -2.88 -2.61
N GLY A 55 8.00 -2.45 -3.72
CA GLY A 55 8.67 -1.62 -4.71
C GLY A 55 9.05 -0.24 -4.18
N GLU A 56 9.91 0.45 -4.91
CA GLU A 56 10.23 1.85 -4.66
C GLU A 56 8.94 2.70 -4.71
N ASN A 57 8.76 3.59 -3.72
CA ASN A 57 7.56 4.42 -3.56
C ASN A 57 6.22 3.66 -3.65
N SER A 58 6.24 2.38 -3.31
CA SER A 58 5.04 1.54 -3.32
C SER A 58 4.09 1.87 -2.17
N PRO A 59 2.77 1.69 -2.32
CA PRO A 59 1.83 1.93 -1.24
C PRO A 59 2.11 1.06 0.00
N GLY A 60 2.66 -0.15 -0.17
CA GLY A 60 3.09 -0.98 0.95
C GLY A 60 4.17 -0.31 1.80
N ASN A 61 5.16 0.33 1.17
CA ASN A 61 6.20 1.05 1.89
C ASN A 61 5.71 2.40 2.43
N ILE A 62 4.97 3.18 1.63
CA ILE A 62 4.50 4.52 2.02
C ILE A 62 3.57 4.46 3.23
N PHE A 63 2.63 3.51 3.24
CA PHE A 63 1.62 3.40 4.29
C PHE A 63 1.98 2.35 5.36
N ALA A 64 3.16 1.74 5.26
CA ALA A 64 3.59 0.64 6.12
C ALA A 64 2.53 -0.47 6.19
N LEU A 65 2.08 -0.96 5.02
CA LEU A 65 1.11 -2.04 4.91
C LEU A 65 1.82 -3.38 4.78
N ASN A 66 1.24 -4.40 5.42
CA ASN A 66 1.61 -5.78 5.14
C ASN A 66 0.82 -6.31 3.93
N ALA A 67 1.13 -7.54 3.49
CA ALA A 67 0.50 -8.15 2.33
C ALA A 67 -1.02 -8.35 2.49
N GLU A 68 -1.50 -8.66 3.69
CA GLU A 68 -2.94 -8.87 3.93
C GLU A 68 -3.72 -7.55 3.78
N GLU A 69 -3.20 -6.46 4.36
CA GLU A 69 -3.85 -5.16 4.33
C GLU A 69 -3.82 -4.53 2.92
N LEU A 70 -2.68 -4.60 2.23
CA LEU A 70 -2.60 -4.15 0.83
C LEU A 70 -3.58 -4.93 -0.05
N TYR A 71 -3.68 -6.25 0.14
CA TYR A 71 -4.63 -7.07 -0.61
C TYR A 71 -6.08 -6.64 -0.36
N LYS A 72 -6.47 -6.36 0.88
CA LYS A 72 -7.82 -5.84 1.19
C LYS A 72 -8.10 -4.53 0.46
N HIS A 73 -7.15 -3.59 0.45
CA HIS A 73 -7.32 -2.34 -0.29
C HIS A 73 -7.50 -2.59 -1.78
N ILE A 74 -6.65 -3.42 -2.39
CA ILE A 74 -6.72 -3.76 -3.81
C ILE A 74 -8.06 -4.42 -4.19
N MET A 75 -8.56 -5.33 -3.35
CA MET A 75 -9.84 -5.97 -3.57
C MET A 75 -11.00 -4.98 -3.48
N ASN A 76 -10.98 -4.07 -2.48
CA ASN A 76 -11.99 -3.02 -2.37
C ASN A 76 -11.97 -2.08 -3.59
N ILE A 77 -10.78 -1.63 -4.00
CA ILE A 77 -10.57 -0.81 -5.19
C ILE A 77 -11.16 -1.52 -6.43
N SER A 78 -10.80 -2.78 -6.66
CA SER A 78 -11.28 -3.53 -7.84
C SER A 78 -12.79 -3.76 -7.81
N SER A 79 -13.42 -3.72 -6.64
CA SER A 79 -14.88 -3.83 -6.50
C SER A 79 -15.63 -2.52 -6.75
N GLN A 80 -15.01 -1.37 -6.44
CA GLN A 80 -15.60 -0.05 -6.61
C GLN A 80 -15.37 0.53 -8.02
N TYR A 81 -14.23 0.20 -8.63
CA TYR A 81 -13.79 0.78 -9.90
C TYR A 81 -13.72 -0.28 -11.01
N ALA A 82 -14.74 -0.34 -11.88
CA ALA A 82 -14.85 -1.37 -12.93
C ALA A 82 -13.73 -1.37 -14.00
N ASN A 83 -12.99 -0.27 -14.08
CA ASN A 83 -11.81 -0.10 -14.92
C ASN A 83 -10.50 -0.60 -14.28
N ILE A 84 -10.54 -1.01 -13.01
CA ILE A 84 -9.41 -1.56 -12.27
C ILE A 84 -9.67 -3.04 -11.99
N ILE A 85 -8.77 -3.91 -12.46
CA ILE A 85 -8.90 -5.37 -12.30
C ILE A 85 -7.72 -5.91 -11.53
N TYR A 86 -8.00 -6.57 -10.41
CA TYR A 86 -7.05 -7.49 -9.80
C TYR A 86 -7.16 -8.89 -10.44
N SER A 87 -6.01 -9.49 -10.74
CA SER A 87 -5.94 -10.86 -11.25
C SER A 87 -4.87 -11.67 -10.52
N GLU A 88 -5.15 -12.96 -10.31
CA GLU A 88 -4.23 -13.92 -9.72
C GLU A 88 -4.25 -15.21 -10.55
N THR A 89 -3.12 -15.57 -11.16
CA THR A 89 -2.99 -16.77 -11.99
C THR A 89 -1.65 -17.42 -11.77
N ALA A 90 -1.64 -18.70 -11.38
CA ALA A 90 -0.43 -19.47 -11.10
C ALA A 90 0.57 -18.74 -10.17
N GLY A 91 0.06 -18.02 -9.15
CA GLY A 91 0.88 -17.25 -8.20
C GLY A 91 1.33 -15.87 -8.70
N ASN A 92 1.08 -15.53 -9.97
CA ASN A 92 1.28 -14.18 -10.46
C ASN A 92 0.06 -13.31 -10.11
N ARG A 93 0.28 -12.28 -9.30
CA ARG A 93 -0.75 -11.35 -8.82
C ARG A 93 -0.50 -9.98 -9.42
N THR A 94 -1.49 -9.40 -10.09
CA THR A 94 -1.37 -8.09 -10.75
C THR A 94 -2.61 -7.23 -10.57
N LEU A 95 -2.39 -5.92 -10.52
CA LEU A 95 -3.43 -4.89 -10.62
C LEU A 95 -3.33 -4.25 -12.01
N GLN A 96 -4.45 -4.18 -12.72
CA GLN A 96 -4.52 -3.74 -14.11
C GLN A 96 -5.50 -2.58 -14.27
N PHE A 97 -5.07 -1.54 -14.98
CA PHE A 97 -5.87 -0.37 -15.33
C PHE A 97 -6.26 -0.47 -16.81
N LYS A 98 -7.56 -0.60 -17.10
CA LYS A 98 -8.08 -0.63 -18.48
C LYS A 98 -7.84 0.68 -19.21
N GLU A 99 -8.00 1.78 -18.49
CA GLU A 99 -7.93 3.15 -19.00
C GLU A 99 -7.16 4.02 -18.01
N GLN A 100 -6.68 5.18 -18.47
CA GLN A 100 -6.01 6.13 -17.59
C GLN A 100 -7.05 6.77 -16.65
N ILE A 101 -6.75 6.76 -15.36
CA ILE A 101 -7.61 7.32 -14.31
C ILE A 101 -7.03 8.66 -13.88
N ASN A 102 -7.89 9.67 -13.75
CA ASN A 102 -7.48 10.95 -13.19
C ASN A 102 -7.38 10.85 -11.66
N LYS A 103 -6.15 10.85 -11.14
CA LYS A 103 -5.89 10.78 -9.69
C LYS A 103 -6.61 11.88 -8.88
N TRP A 104 -6.79 13.07 -9.45
CA TRP A 104 -7.46 14.18 -8.76
C TRP A 104 -8.96 13.95 -8.60
N GLU A 105 -9.59 13.24 -9.53
CA GLU A 105 -11.01 12.87 -9.40
C GLU A 105 -11.21 11.93 -8.21
N ILE A 106 -10.30 10.96 -8.02
CA ILE A 106 -10.35 10.04 -6.87
C ILE A 106 -10.29 10.79 -5.53
N LEU A 107 -9.36 11.73 -5.37
CA LEU A 107 -9.28 12.53 -4.13
C LEU A 107 -10.49 13.43 -3.94
N ASN A 108 -10.94 14.09 -5.00
CA ASN A 108 -12.10 14.98 -4.92
C ASN A 108 -13.37 14.23 -4.56
N GLU A 109 -13.58 13.02 -5.08
CA GLU A 109 -14.72 12.18 -4.70
C GLU A 109 -14.65 11.72 -3.25
N TYR A 110 -13.46 11.37 -2.75
CA TYR A 110 -13.29 10.93 -1.37
C TYR A 110 -13.55 12.05 -0.33
N TYR A 111 -13.15 13.29 -0.62
CA TYR A 111 -13.29 14.42 0.31
C TYR A 111 -14.58 15.25 0.13
N ARG A 112 -15.49 14.84 -0.75
CA ARG A 112 -16.81 15.47 -0.90
C ARG A 112 -17.69 15.22 0.32
#